data_AF-A0A6P0IYL4-F1
#
_entry.id   AF-A0A6P0IYL4-F1
#
_cell.length_a   1.000
_cell.length_b   1.000
_cell.length_c   1.000
_cell.angle_alpha   90.00
_cell.angle_beta   90.00
_cell.angle_gamma   90.00
#
_symmetry.space_group_name_H-M   'P 1'
#
loop_
_entity.id
_entity.type
_entity.pdbx_description
1 polymer ?
#
loop_
_entity_poly.entity_id
_entity_poly.type
_entity_poly.pdbx_seq_one_letter_code
_entity_poly.pdbx_strand_id
1 'polypeptide(L)' 'MQYIENLELREKIKQLPDEDSEILELFYFKKLSYAEISSHLECKGYPRYTEGNIRQKKFRALKKLRQLYL' A
#
# COMPACT_ATOMS: atom_id res chain seq x y z
N MET A 1 -2.85 -13.25 19.55
CA MET A 1 -3.15 -13.77 18.20
C MET A 1 -3.10 -12.67 17.13
N GLN A 2 -3.71 -11.48 17.31
CA GLN A 2 -3.69 -10.38 16.31
C GLN A 2 -2.31 -9.86 15.86
N TYR A 3 -1.25 -10.02 16.66
CA TYR A 3 0.09 -9.52 16.31
C TYR A 3 0.78 -10.38 15.24
N ILE A 4 0.51 -11.70 15.25
CA ILE A 4 1.12 -12.67 14.32
C ILE A 4 0.51 -12.50 12.92
N GLU A 5 -0.83 -12.35 12.85
CA GLU A 5 -1.54 -12.07 11.60
C GLU A 5 -1.10 -10.76 10.94
N ASN A 6 -0.78 -9.73 11.73
CA ASN A 6 -0.25 -8.48 11.21
C ASN A 6 1.20 -8.61 10.70
N LEU A 7 2.00 -9.51 11.27
CA LEU A 7 3.37 -9.74 10.84
C LEU A 7 3.39 -10.44 9.47
N GLU A 8 2.62 -11.51 9.30
CA GLU A 8 2.50 -12.24 8.03
C GLU A 8 1.94 -11.35 6.91
N LEU A 9 0.91 -10.54 7.22
CA LEU A 9 0.37 -9.59 6.26
C LEU A 9 1.41 -8.56 5.80
N ARG A 10 2.21 -8.05 6.74
CA ARG A 10 3.26 -7.09 6.41
C ARG A 10 4.36 -7.69 5.56
N GLU A 11 4.79 -8.92 5.85
CA GLU A 11 5.79 -9.63 5.05
C GLU A 11 5.30 -9.87 3.62
N LYS A 12 4.01 -10.20 3.45
CA LYS A 12 3.40 -10.37 2.14
C LYS A 12 3.25 -9.05 1.38
N ILE A 13 2.91 -7.96 2.07
CA ILE A 13 2.88 -6.62 1.47
C ILE A 13 4.26 -6.24 0.92
N LYS A 14 5.34 -6.56 1.64
CA LYS A 14 6.72 -6.31 1.19
C LYS A 14 7.15 -7.10 -0.05
N GLN A 15 6.42 -8.15 -0.43
CA GLN A 15 6.68 -8.91 -1.67
C GLN A 15 6.03 -8.27 -2.90
N LEU A 16 5.18 -7.26 -2.72
CA LEU A 16 4.62 -6.49 -3.81
C LEU A 16 5.67 -5.54 -4.42
N PRO A 17 5.46 -5.07 -5.67
CA PRO A 17 6.28 -4.01 -6.23
C PRO A 17 6.35 -2.79 -5.30
N ASP A 18 7.49 -2.11 -5.29
CA ASP A 18 7.81 -1.03 -4.32
C ASP A 18 6.66 -0.04 -4.11
N GLU A 19 6.12 0.52 -5.20
CA GLU A 19 5.01 1.48 -5.12
C GLU A 19 3.72 0.88 -4.51
N ASP A 20 3.36 -0.35 -4.89
CA ASP A 20 2.16 -1.02 -4.41
C ASP A 20 2.31 -1.39 -2.92
N SER A 21 3.49 -1.86 -2.52
CA SER A 21 3.81 -2.18 -1.13
C SER A 21 3.72 -0.93 -0.25
N GLU A 22 4.30 0.18 -0.70
CA GLU A 22 4.32 1.47 0.00
C GLU A 22 2.90 2.01 0.21
N ILE A 23 2.06 1.99 -0.84
CA ILE A 23 0.66 2.43 -0.73
C ILE A 23 -0.10 1.63 0.34
N LEU A 24 0.09 0.31 0.38
CA LEU A 24 -0.58 -0.54 1.38
C LEU A 24 0.00 -0.33 2.78
N GLU A 25 1.32 -0.15 2.92
CA GLU A 25 1.92 0.10 4.22
C GLU A 25 1.44 1.44 4.82
N LEU A 26 1.42 2.50 4.01
CA LEU A 26 0.95 3.82 4.43
C LEU A 26 -0.54 3.81 4.80
N PHE A 27 -1.35 3.04 4.07
CA PHE A 27 -2.77 2.95 4.33
C PHE A 27 -3.11 2.11 5.58
N TYR A 28 -2.55 0.90 5.70
CA TYR A 28 -2.95 -0.04 6.77
C TYR A 28 -2.17 0.15 8.07
N PHE A 29 -0.87 0.45 8.00
CA PHE A 29 -0.03 0.57 9.19
C PHE A 29 0.15 2.02 9.65
N LYS A 30 0.21 2.98 8.72
CA LYS A 30 0.32 4.41 9.06
C LYS A 30 -1.02 5.14 9.09
N LYS A 31 -2.10 4.50 8.62
CA LYS A 31 -3.47 5.04 8.61
C LYS A 31 -3.60 6.41 7.92
N LEU A 32 -2.78 6.65 6.90
CA LEU A 32 -2.80 7.90 6.15
C LEU A 32 -4.00 7.95 5.20
N SER A 33 -4.52 9.16 4.98
CA SER A 33 -5.50 9.46 3.93
C SER A 33 -4.90 9.35 2.53
N TYR A 34 -5.73 9.28 1.49
CA TYR A 34 -5.23 9.23 0.11
C TYR A 34 -4.45 10.48 -0.31
N ALA A 35 -4.82 11.65 0.22
CA ALA A 35 -4.10 12.90 -0.01
C ALA A 35 -2.70 12.86 0.62
N GLU A 36 -2.58 12.38 1.86
CA GLU A 36 -1.31 12.24 2.56
C GLU A 36 -0.42 11.19 1.89
N ILE A 37 -0.99 10.07 1.45
CA ILE A 37 -0.26 9.03 0.68
C ILE A 37 0.27 9.63 -0.62
N SER A 38 -0.56 10.37 -1.35
CA SER A 38 -0.10 11.01 -2.59
C SER A 38 1.06 11.98 -2.34
N SER A 39 0.93 12.82 -1.32
CA SER A 39 1.99 13.76 -0.93
C SER A 39 3.27 13.03 -0.50
N HIS A 40 3.14 11.91 0.22
CA HIS A 40 4.27 11.10 0.63
C HIS A 40 5.01 10.46 -0.56
N LEU A 41 4.26 9.94 -1.54
CA LEU A 41 4.83 9.36 -2.75
C LEU A 41 5.52 10.43 -3.62
N GLU A 42 4.92 11.61 -3.75
CA GLU A 42 5.53 12.74 -4.46
C GLU A 42 6.87 13.14 -3.81
N CYS A 43 6.94 13.21 -2.47
CA CYS A 43 8.19 13.45 -1.74
C CYS A 43 9.25 12.34 -1.94
N LYS A 44 8.84 11.11 -2.26
CA LYS A 44 9.74 10.00 -2.58
C LYS A 44 10.17 9.95 -4.05
N GLY A 45 9.73 10.91 -4.87
CA GLY A 45 10.09 11.00 -6.28
C GLY A 45 9.14 10.25 -7.23
N TYR A 46 8.00 9.75 -6.73
CA TYR A 46 6.94 9.22 -7.59
C TYR A 46 6.18 10.35 -8.28
N PRO A 47 5.52 10.08 -9.43
CA PRO A 47 4.62 11.03 -10.06
C PRO A 47 3.53 11.54 -9.12
N ARG A 48 3.15 12.80 -9.28
CA ARG A 48 2.02 13.36 -8.53
C ARG A 48 0.73 12.62 -8.86
N TYR A 49 0.12 12.01 -7.85
CA TYR A 49 -1.12 11.26 -7.99
C TYR A 49 -2.32 12.05 -7.45
N THR A 50 -3.48 11.84 -8.06
CA THR A 50 -4.75 12.27 -7.43
C THR A 50 -5.19 11.24 -6.41
N GLU A 51 -6.11 11.60 -5.51
CA GLU A 51 -6.71 10.62 -4.60
C GLU A 51 -7.39 9.46 -5.34
N GLY A 52 -8.00 9.73 -6.50
CA GLY A 52 -8.58 8.72 -7.38
C GLY A 52 -7.53 7.73 -7.89
N ASN A 53 -6.36 8.24 -8.29
CA ASN A 53 -5.24 7.41 -8.73
C ASN A 53 -4.72 6.52 -7.59
N ILE A 54 -4.53 7.07 -6.38
CA ILE A 54 -4.10 6.30 -5.20
C ILE A 54 -5.13 5.24 -4.85
N ARG A 55 -6.42 5.57 -4.88
CA ARG A 55 -7.50 4.60 -4.61
C ARG A 55 -7.45 3.44 -5.59
N GLN A 56 -7.32 3.72 -6.90
CA GLN A 56 -7.22 2.69 -7.92
C GLN A 56 -5.97 1.82 -7.75
N LYS A 57 -4.80 2.43 -7.49
CA LYS A 57 -3.55 1.73 -7.23
C LYS A 57 -3.66 0.83 -6.00
N LYS A 58 -4.26 1.31 -4.90
CA LYS A 58 -4.53 0.50 -3.71
C LYS A 58 -5.36 -0.75 -4.04
N PHE A 59 -6.44 -0.61 -4.82
CA PHE A 59 -7.25 -1.76 -5.21
C PHE A 59 -6.46 -2.77 -6.07
N ARG A 60 -5.60 -2.29 -6.98
CA ARG A 60 -4.72 -3.15 -7.77
C ARG A 60 -3.68 -3.85 -6.89
N ALA A 61 -3.06 -3.14 -5.96
CA ALA A 61 -2.13 -3.68 -4.98
C ALA A 61 -2.79 -4.77 -4.11
N LEU A 62 -4.02 -4.54 -3.63
CA LEU A 62 -4.80 -5.55 -2.90
C LEU A 62 -5.11 -6.79 -3.75
N LYS A 63 -5.43 -6.60 -5.04
CA LYS A 63 -5.66 -7.73 -5.96
C LYS A 63 -4.39 -8.56 -6.13
N LYS A 64 -3.24 -7.92 -6.30
CA LYS A 64 -1.93 -8.60 -6.37
C LYS A 64 -1.61 -9.31 -5.04
N LEU A 65 -1.85 -8.66 -3.91
CA LEU A 65 -1.65 -9.28 -2.59
C LEU A 65 -2.48 -10.55 -2.45
N ARG A 66 -3.75 -10.51 -2.86
CA ARG A 66 -4.62 -11.68 -2.85
C ARG A 66 -4.10 -12.83 -3.72
N GLN A 67 -3.46 -12.51 -4.86
CA GLN A 67 -2.83 -13.51 -5.73
C GLN A 67 -1.51 -14.08 -5.16
N LEU A 68 -0.91 -13.45 -4.14
CA LEU A 68 0.25 -14.00 -3.42
C LEU A 68 -0.16 -14.88 -2.22
N TYR A 69 -1.43 -14.80 -1.82
CA TYR A 69 -2.04 -15.57 -0.73
C TYR A 69 -2.76 -16.83 -1.21
N LEU A 70 -3.13 -16.89 -2.49
CA LEU A 70 -3.87 -17.98 -3.16
C LEU A 70 -3.07 -18.47 -4.36
#